data_AF-A0A081NCC3-F1
#
_entry.id   AF-A0A081NCC3-F1
#
_cell.length_a   1.000
_cell.length_b   1.000
_cell.length_c   1.000
_cell.angle_alpha   90.00
_cell.angle_beta   90.00
_cell.angle_gamma   90.00
#
_symmetry.space_group_name_H-M   'P 1'
#
loop_
_entity.id
_entity.type
_entity.pdbx_description
1 polymer ?
#
loop_
_entity_poly.entity_id
_entity_poly.type
_entity_poly.pdbx_seq_one_letter_code
_entity_poly.pdbx_strand_id
1 'polypeptide(L)'
;MNVQSLDTLVRELYDTVLLESSKVLRNAKRFSIQVLKEEDNPSYEQIADDLLFICELLDALINHDRIKDDEYTENHWTLSRAKDYARFVQDVAKAIQAGDETRIKALTTQADRWSFL
;
A
#
# COMPACT_ATOMS: atom_id res chain seq x y z
N MET A 1 -25.89 -16.46 -4.02
CA MET A 1 -24.49 -16.02 -3.80
C MET A 1 -24.08 -15.25 -5.04
N ASN A 2 -23.82 -13.95 -4.91
CA ASN A 2 -23.30 -13.16 -6.02
C ASN A 2 -21.80 -13.52 -6.11
N VAL A 3 -21.40 -14.23 -7.15
CA VAL A 3 -19.97 -14.51 -7.37
C VAL A 3 -19.37 -13.20 -7.86
N GLN A 4 -18.67 -12.46 -6.99
CA GLN A 4 -17.86 -11.32 -7.43
C GLN A 4 -16.88 -11.82 -8.51
N SER A 5 -16.73 -11.05 -9.60
CA SER A 5 -15.72 -11.37 -10.60
C SER A 5 -14.33 -11.21 -9.98
N LEU A 6 -13.35 -11.98 -10.47
CA LEU A 6 -11.99 -11.86 -9.99
C LEU A 6 -11.43 -10.45 -10.23
N ASP A 7 -11.83 -9.78 -11.32
CA ASP A 7 -11.45 -8.39 -11.59
C ASP A 7 -12.00 -7.41 -10.55
N THR A 8 -13.23 -7.65 -10.06
CA THR A 8 -13.83 -6.84 -8.99
C THR A 8 -13.01 -6.99 -7.71
N LEU A 9 -12.61 -8.23 -7.38
CA LEU A 9 -11.76 -8.49 -6.22
C LEU A 9 -10.37 -7.85 -6.37
N VAL A 10 -9.76 -7.90 -7.56
CA VAL A 10 -8.48 -7.21 -7.84
C VAL A 10 -8.60 -5.71 -7.60
N ARG A 11 -9.68 -5.07 -8.08
CA ARG A 11 -9.93 -3.64 -7.86
C ARG A 11 -10.11 -3.32 -6.37
N GLU A 12 -10.92 -4.10 -5.65
CA GLU A 12 -11.16 -3.90 -4.21
C GLU A 12 -9.88 -4.04 -3.36
N LEU A 13 -9.03 -5.03 -3.68
CA LEU A 13 -7.75 -5.21 -3.01
C LEU A 13 -6.79 -4.06 -3.32
N TYR A 14 -6.73 -3.60 -4.57
CA TYR A 14 -5.93 -2.44 -4.94
C TYR A 14 -6.38 -1.17 -4.22
N ASP A 15 -7.69 -0.90 -4.19
CA ASP A 15 -8.27 0.25 -3.49
C ASP A 15 -7.96 0.22 -1.99
N THR A 16 -7.95 -0.97 -1.39
CA THR A 16 -7.51 -1.16 0.00
C THR A 16 -6.05 -0.74 0.18
N VAL A 17 -5.16 -1.15 -0.73
CA VAL A 17 -3.75 -0.76 -0.66
C VAL A 17 -3.58 0.76 -0.81
N LEU A 18 -4.30 1.36 -1.74
CA LEU A 18 -4.29 2.80 -1.99
C LEU A 18 -4.79 3.59 -0.76
N LEU A 19 -5.89 3.14 -0.16
CA LEU A 19 -6.53 3.82 0.96
C LEU A 19 -5.62 3.83 2.19
N GLU A 20 -5.06 2.67 2.57
CA GLU A 20 -4.22 2.54 3.74
C GLU A 20 -2.88 3.28 3.54
N SER A 21 -2.23 3.11 2.40
CA SER A 21 -0.99 3.86 2.10
C SER A 21 -1.20 5.38 2.10
N SER A 22 -2.36 5.86 1.63
CA SER A 22 -2.73 7.27 1.72
C SER A 22 -2.95 7.76 3.16
N LYS A 23 -3.50 6.92 4.05
CA LYS A 23 -3.61 7.24 5.48
C LYS A 23 -2.22 7.38 6.09
N VAL A 24 -1.33 6.43 5.83
CA VAL A 24 0.07 6.47 6.30
C VAL A 24 0.78 7.73 5.82
N LEU A 25 0.66 8.09 4.54
CA LEU A 25 1.22 9.33 4.00
C LEU A 25 0.70 10.56 4.74
N ARG A 26 -0.63 10.66 4.96
CA ARG A 26 -1.22 11.79 5.67
C ARG A 26 -0.73 11.88 7.12
N ASN A 27 -0.64 10.76 7.82
CA ASN A 27 -0.20 10.72 9.21
C ASN A 27 1.29 11.08 9.30
N ALA A 28 2.13 10.48 8.46
CA ALA A 28 3.57 10.74 8.39
C ALA A 28 3.91 12.22 8.08
N LYS A 29 3.00 12.95 7.41
CA LYS A 29 3.14 14.39 7.15
C LYS A 29 2.66 15.28 8.29
N ARG A 30 1.77 14.79 9.15
CA ARG A 30 1.04 15.61 10.13
C ARG A 30 1.52 15.43 11.56
N PHE A 31 2.01 14.26 11.90
CA PHE A 31 2.36 13.91 13.27
C PHE A 31 3.87 13.81 13.46
N SER A 32 4.33 14.10 14.68
CA SER A 32 5.73 13.89 15.04
C SER A 32 6.03 12.40 15.15
N ILE A 33 7.30 12.03 15.06
CA ILE A 33 7.71 10.63 15.15
C ILE A 33 7.36 9.99 16.50
N GLN A 34 7.30 10.78 17.59
CA GLN A 34 6.86 10.29 18.90
C GLN A 34 5.39 9.86 18.83
N VAL A 35 4.52 10.71 18.26
CA VAL A 35 3.09 10.38 18.09
C VAL A 35 2.91 9.17 17.16
N LEU A 36 3.68 9.08 16.08
CA LEU A 36 3.62 7.94 15.16
C LEU A 36 4.09 6.61 15.81
N LYS A 37 4.92 6.68 16.85
CA LYS A 37 5.35 5.50 17.63
C LYS A 37 4.32 5.06 18.67
N GLU A 38 3.46 5.96 19.10
CA GLU A 38 2.40 5.70 20.09
C GLU A 38 1.14 5.09 19.47
N GLU A 39 1.12 4.86 18.15
CA GLU A 39 -0.05 4.30 17.46
C GLU A 39 -0.19 2.80 17.80
N ASP A 40 -1.14 2.51 18.71
CA ASP A 40 -1.20 1.23 19.41
C ASP A 40 -1.78 0.05 18.60
N ASN A 41 -2.63 0.27 17.58
CA ASN A 41 -3.18 -0.85 16.78
C ASN A 41 -3.96 -0.41 15.51
N PRO A 42 -3.59 -0.86 14.29
CA PRO A 42 -2.35 -1.57 13.95
C PRO A 42 -1.14 -0.62 13.94
N SER A 43 0.04 -1.14 14.27
CA SER A 43 1.29 -0.40 14.09
C SER A 43 1.58 -0.21 12.59
N TYR A 44 2.38 0.80 12.22
CA TYR A 44 2.78 1.00 10.82
C TYR A 44 3.52 -0.19 10.21
N GLU A 45 4.24 -0.97 11.03
CA GLU A 45 4.86 -2.22 10.61
C GLU A 45 3.81 -3.26 10.25
N GLN A 46 2.80 -3.45 11.11
CA GLN A 46 1.71 -4.37 10.84
C GLN A 46 0.92 -3.95 9.59
N ILE A 47 0.66 -2.64 9.41
CA ILE A 47 0.03 -2.12 8.19
C ILE A 47 0.90 -2.47 6.97
N ALA A 48 2.23 -2.27 7.04
CA ALA A 48 3.12 -2.61 5.94
C ALA A 48 3.05 -4.10 5.57
N ASP A 49 3.07 -4.98 6.57
CA ASP A 49 3.01 -6.43 6.38
C ASP A 49 1.67 -6.86 5.77
N ASP A 50 0.56 -6.32 6.28
CA ASP A 50 -0.78 -6.59 5.76
C ASP A 50 -0.90 -6.15 4.28
N LEU A 51 -0.33 -4.99 3.92
CA LEU A 51 -0.34 -4.49 2.55
C LEU A 51 0.53 -5.32 1.60
N LEU A 52 1.67 -5.82 2.07
CA LEU A 52 2.52 -6.72 1.30
C LEU A 52 1.81 -8.06 1.07
N PHE A 53 1.12 -8.59 2.07
CA PHE A 53 0.29 -9.77 1.93
C PHE A 53 -0.83 -9.57 0.91
N ILE A 54 -1.52 -8.41 0.93
CA ILE A 54 -2.51 -8.07 -0.10
C ILE A 54 -1.88 -8.02 -1.50
N CYS A 55 -0.66 -7.49 -1.63
CA CYS A 55 0.05 -7.48 -2.91
C CYS A 55 0.39 -8.90 -3.41
N GLU A 56 0.67 -9.85 -2.52
CA GLU A 56 0.87 -11.26 -2.88
C GLU A 56 -0.43 -11.91 -3.36
N LEU A 57 -1.56 -11.58 -2.72
CA LEU A 57 -2.89 -12.03 -3.17
C LEU A 57 -3.25 -11.46 -4.54
N LEU A 58 -2.99 -10.16 -4.77
CA LEU A 58 -3.17 -9.53 -6.07
C LEU A 58 -2.34 -10.23 -7.15
N ASP A 59 -1.07 -10.53 -6.86
CA ASP A 59 -0.18 -11.25 -7.78
C ASP A 59 -0.74 -12.63 -8.15
N ALA A 60 -1.21 -13.38 -7.16
CA ALA A 60 -1.80 -14.70 -7.37
C ALA A 60 -3.09 -14.64 -8.21
N LEU A 61 -3.95 -13.64 -7.97
CA LEU A 61 -5.18 -13.44 -8.71
C LEU A 61 -4.91 -13.04 -10.16
N ILE A 62 -4.06 -12.05 -10.39
CA ILE A 62 -3.77 -11.50 -11.72
C ILE A 62 -3.10 -12.55 -12.61
N ASN A 63 -2.23 -13.37 -12.05
CA ASN A 63 -1.59 -14.46 -12.80
C ASN A 63 -2.45 -15.72 -12.91
N HIS A 64 -3.68 -15.73 -12.39
CA HIS A 64 -4.63 -16.81 -12.59
C HIS A 64 -5.12 -16.84 -14.05
N ASP A 65 -5.25 -18.03 -14.63
CA ASP A 65 -5.58 -18.22 -16.06
C ASP A 65 -6.95 -17.66 -16.51
N ARG A 66 -7.75 -17.12 -15.58
CA ARG A 66 -9.07 -16.53 -15.85
C ARG A 66 -9.02 -15.00 -15.98
N ILE A 67 -7.89 -14.37 -15.66
CA ILE A 67 -7.69 -12.90 -15.71
C ILE A 67 -6.65 -12.54 -16.80
N LYS A 68 -6.04 -13.53 -17.45
CA LYS A 68 -5.04 -13.36 -18.53
C LYS A 68 -5.61 -12.88 -19.88
N ASP A 69 -6.81 -12.30 -19.86
CA ASP A 69 -7.50 -11.79 -21.05
C ASP A 69 -7.10 -10.31 -21.30
N ASP A 70 -7.88 -9.55 -22.08
CA ASP A 70 -7.50 -8.21 -22.57
C ASP A 70 -7.12 -7.19 -21.48
N GLU A 71 -7.66 -7.31 -20.26
CA GLU A 71 -7.33 -6.44 -19.10
C GLU A 71 -6.00 -6.80 -18.41
N TYR A 72 -5.31 -7.86 -18.83
CA TYR A 72 -4.11 -8.39 -18.15
C TYR A 72 -2.99 -7.34 -18.02
N THR A 73 -2.76 -6.52 -19.05
CA THR A 73 -1.71 -5.48 -19.00
C THR A 73 -2.02 -4.40 -17.96
N GLU A 74 -3.29 -3.98 -17.86
CA GLU A 74 -3.74 -3.02 -16.85
C GLU A 74 -3.60 -3.61 -15.45
N ASN A 75 -3.99 -4.87 -15.25
CA ASN A 75 -3.85 -5.57 -13.99
C ASN A 75 -2.39 -5.66 -13.52
N HIS A 76 -1.43 -5.92 -14.42
CA HIS A 76 0.00 -5.88 -14.08
C HIS A 76 0.48 -4.50 -13.66
N TRP A 77 -0.02 -3.44 -14.30
CA TRP A 77 0.28 -2.07 -13.88
C TRP A 77 -0.28 -1.76 -12.49
N THR A 78 -1.52 -2.18 -12.23
CA THR A 78 -2.19 -2.10 -10.92
C THR A 78 -1.38 -2.82 -9.84
N LEU A 79 -0.90 -4.04 -10.10
CA LEU A 79 -0.04 -4.79 -9.19
C LEU A 79 1.28 -4.07 -8.91
N SER A 80 1.93 -3.54 -9.96
CA SER A 80 3.18 -2.79 -9.79
C SER A 80 2.96 -1.57 -8.89
N ARG A 81 1.86 -0.85 -9.08
CA ARG A 81 1.52 0.31 -8.24
C ARG A 81 1.19 -0.08 -6.81
N ALA A 82 0.42 -1.15 -6.59
CA ALA A 82 0.16 -1.67 -5.26
C ALA A 82 1.47 -1.96 -4.50
N LYS A 83 2.42 -2.63 -5.17
CA LYS A 83 3.74 -2.95 -4.60
C LYS A 83 4.54 -1.69 -4.25
N ASP A 84 4.47 -0.63 -5.07
CA ASP A 84 5.12 0.65 -4.75
C ASP A 84 4.53 1.30 -3.50
N TYR A 85 3.20 1.28 -3.35
CA TYR A 85 2.50 1.83 -2.19
C TYR A 85 2.78 1.03 -0.91
N ALA A 86 2.76 -0.30 -0.98
CA ALA A 86 3.10 -1.15 0.17
C ALA A 86 4.56 -0.95 0.61
N ARG A 87 5.50 -0.86 -0.34
CA ARG A 87 6.91 -0.55 -0.05
C ARG A 87 7.08 0.83 0.58
N PHE A 88 6.35 1.84 0.13
CA PHE A 88 6.36 3.15 0.76
C PHE A 88 5.95 3.06 2.24
N VAL A 89 4.88 2.33 2.55
CA VAL A 89 4.44 2.13 3.93
C VAL A 89 5.51 1.40 4.75
N GLN A 90 6.13 0.36 4.19
CA GLN A 90 7.21 -0.36 4.84
C GLN A 90 8.42 0.54 5.15
N ASP A 91 8.82 1.40 4.20
CA ASP A 91 9.91 2.34 4.38
C ASP A 91 9.60 3.41 5.43
N VAL A 92 8.35 3.88 5.50
CA VAL A 92 7.89 4.78 6.56
C VAL A 92 7.93 4.09 7.91
N ALA A 93 7.42 2.86 8.01
CA ALA A 93 7.45 2.07 9.26
C ALA A 93 8.88 1.89 9.79
N LYS A 94 9.82 1.51 8.91
CA LYS A 94 11.25 1.41 9.25
C LYS A 94 11.84 2.72 9.73
N ALA A 95 11.51 3.83 9.06
CA ALA A 95 11.99 5.16 9.45
C ALA A 95 11.42 5.59 10.82
N ILE A 96 10.14 5.28 11.10
CA ILE A 96 9.52 5.51 12.40
C ILE A 96 10.27 4.72 13.48
N GLN A 97 10.45 3.41 13.30
CA GLN A 97 11.20 2.57 14.25
C GLN A 97 12.62 3.14 14.52
N ALA A 98 13.34 3.49 13.46
CA ALA A 98 14.69 4.04 13.52
C ALA A 98 14.77 5.44 14.14
N GLY A 99 13.66 6.16 14.32
CA GLY A 99 13.69 7.54 14.79
C GLY A 99 14.14 8.54 13.72
N ASP A 100 14.08 8.18 12.44
CA ASP A 100 14.64 8.96 11.34
C ASP A 100 13.59 9.89 10.70
N GLU A 101 13.37 11.05 11.33
CA GLU A 101 12.46 12.08 10.83
C GLU A 101 12.86 12.63 9.45
N THR A 102 14.16 12.66 9.15
CA THR A 102 14.66 13.16 7.87
C THR A 102 14.24 12.21 6.74
N ARG A 103 14.34 10.90 6.98
CA ARG A 103 13.89 9.88 6.04
C ARG A 103 12.37 9.92 5.85
N ILE A 104 11.58 10.08 6.90
CA ILE A 104 10.11 10.23 6.79
C ILE A 104 9.76 11.43 5.91
N LYS A 105 10.43 12.57 6.11
CA LYS A 105 10.21 13.77 5.29
C LYS A 105 10.59 13.55 3.81
N ALA A 106 11.69 12.87 3.55
CA ALA A 106 12.11 12.54 2.18
C ALA A 106 11.10 11.61 1.49
N LEU A 107 10.66 10.56 2.19
CA LEU A 107 9.68 9.59 1.68
C LEU A 107 8.34 10.25 1.36
N THR A 108 7.81 11.07 2.28
CA THR A 108 6.54 11.77 2.09
C THR A 108 6.61 12.80 0.95
N THR A 109 7.74 13.48 0.78
CA THR A 109 7.98 14.41 -0.35
C THR A 109 8.04 13.67 -1.70
N GLN A 110 8.64 12.47 -1.72
CA GLN A 110 8.66 11.63 -2.92
C GLN A 110 7.25 11.13 -3.26
N ALA A 111 6.51 10.68 -2.24
CA ALA A 111 5.15 10.18 -2.35
C ALA A 111 4.15 11.25 -2.81
N ASP A 112 4.35 12.53 -2.48
CA ASP A 112 3.52 13.64 -2.99
C ASP A 112 3.55 13.78 -4.53
N ARG A 113 4.54 13.17 -5.19
CA ARG A 113 4.61 13.13 -6.66
C ARG A 113 3.78 12.00 -7.25
N TRP A 114 3.31 11.07 -6.43
CA TRP A 114 2.44 9.99 -6.86
C TRP A 114 0.99 10.48 -6.78
N SER A 115 0.17 10.13 -7.76
CA SER A 115 -1.28 10.32 -7.66
C SER A 115 -1.82 9.25 -6.71
N PHE A 116 -1.76 9.52 -5.40
CA PHE A 116 -2.44 8.69 -4.40
C PHE A 116 -3.97 8.86 -4.47
N LEU A 117 -4.43 9.87 -5.23
CA LEU A 117 -5.79 10.12 -5.72
C LEU A 117 -5.68 10.86 -7.06
#